data_AF-A0A034WRD4-F1
#
_entry.id   AF-A0A034WRD4-F1
#
_cell.length_a   1.000
_cell.length_b   1.000
_cell.length_c   1.000
_cell.angle_alpha   90.00
_cell.angle_beta   90.00
_cell.angle_gamma   90.00
#
_symmetry.space_group_name_H-M   'P 1'
#
loop_
_entity.id
_entity.type
_entity.pdbx_description
1 polymer ?
#
loop_
_entity_poly.entity_id
_entity_poly.type
_entity_poly.pdbx_seq_one_letter_code
_entity_poly.pdbx_strand_id
1 'polypeptide(L)'
;LLTIESLAEKNALFSHLKQMQISHMRTWTSSNDLAEEGMYMSLNSGRLMLYTFWEENEPNNADASEDCVEVSLIGDSFIMNDNNCNQGRKHIICEKHLSLKARDSATKSDSNCEDKARNCGLKKLIEVYQQSAHILNCRE
;
A
#
# COMPACT_ATOMS: atom_id res chain seq x y z
N LEU A 1 3.66 -4.76 8.99
CA LEU A 1 4.61 -5.10 7.90
C LEU A 1 4.77 -3.88 6.99
N LEU A 2 5.68 -3.90 6.02
CA LEU A 2 5.86 -2.78 5.07
C LEU A 2 4.66 -2.66 4.14
N THR A 3 4.13 -1.45 3.96
CA THR A 3 3.21 -1.11 2.87
C THR A 3 3.87 -0.07 1.97
N ILE A 4 3.63 -0.14 0.66
CA ILE A 4 4.09 0.89 -0.28
C ILE A 4 2.87 1.33 -1.08
N GLU A 5 2.30 2.45 -0.71
CA GLU A 5 1.02 2.95 -1.22
C GLU A 5 1.20 4.06 -2.27
N SER A 6 2.44 4.50 -2.53
CA SER A 6 2.73 5.55 -3.51
C SER A 6 4.15 5.53 -4.06
N LEU A 7 4.36 6.23 -5.18
CA LEU A 7 5.69 6.49 -5.73
C LEU A 7 6.60 7.26 -4.75
N ALA A 8 6.03 8.14 -3.94
CA ALA A 8 6.78 8.88 -2.92
C ALA A 8 7.35 7.93 -1.85
N GLU A 9 6.54 6.98 -1.37
CA GLU A 9 6.98 5.96 -0.42
C GLU A 9 8.02 5.01 -1.03
N LYS A 10 7.80 4.56 -2.27
CA LYS A 10 8.78 3.77 -3.02
C LYS A 10 10.15 4.46 -3.07
N ASN A 11 10.18 5.72 -3.49
CA ASN A 11 11.41 6.49 -3.65
C ASN A 11 12.09 6.80 -2.32
N ALA A 12 11.30 7.08 -1.28
CA ALA A 12 11.81 7.30 0.07
C ALA A 12 12.46 6.04 0.64
N LEU A 13 11.81 4.88 0.49
CA LEU A 13 12.35 3.59 0.91
C LEU A 13 13.64 3.26 0.15
N PHE A 14 13.62 3.35 -1.18
CA PHE A 14 14.81 3.10 -2.01
C PHE A 14 15.99 3.98 -1.57
N SER A 15 15.76 5.28 -1.44
CA SER A 15 16.79 6.25 -1.05
C SER A 15 17.35 5.96 0.34
N HIS A 16 16.48 5.58 1.29
CA HIS A 16 16.89 5.22 2.65
C HIS A 16 17.77 3.96 2.66
N LEU A 17 17.36 2.90 1.94
CA LEU A 17 18.15 1.67 1.84
C LEU A 17 19.54 1.93 1.23
N LYS A 18 19.61 2.77 0.20
CA LYS A 18 20.88 3.16 -0.44
C LYS A 18 21.77 3.98 0.50
N GLN A 19 21.21 4.88 1.30
CA GLN A 19 21.96 5.62 2.33
C GLN A 19 22.55 4.70 3.40
N MET A 20 21.87 3.61 3.74
CA MET A 20 22.40 2.56 4.63
C MET A 20 23.42 1.65 3.95
N GLN A 21 23.82 1.94 2.71
CA GLN A 21 24.76 1.15 1.91
C GLN A 21 24.27 -0.28 1.65
N ILE A 22 22.94 -0.50 1.67
CA ILE A 22 22.35 -1.76 1.23
C ILE A 22 22.27 -1.75 -0.30
N SER A 23 22.92 -2.71 -0.93
CA SER A 23 22.92 -2.90 -2.38
C SER A 23 22.19 -4.16 -2.84
N HIS A 24 21.88 -5.08 -1.92
CA HIS A 24 21.11 -6.29 -2.20
C HIS A 24 20.19 -6.62 -1.03
N MET A 25 18.88 -6.70 -1.27
CA MET A 25 17.89 -7.07 -0.26
C MET A 25 16.64 -7.62 -0.94
N ARG A 26 16.06 -8.67 -0.37
CA ARG A 26 14.70 -9.10 -0.70
C ARG A 26 13.86 -9.04 0.56
N THR A 27 12.69 -8.41 0.50
CA THR A 27 11.84 -8.22 1.67
C THR A 27 10.39 -8.47 1.35
N TRP A 28 9.69 -9.14 2.27
CA TRP A 28 8.26 -9.27 2.19
C TRP A 28 7.57 -7.94 2.47
N THR A 29 6.52 -7.65 1.72
CA THR A 29 5.58 -6.56 2.03
C THR A 29 4.39 -7.10 2.82
N SER A 30 3.43 -6.22 3.11
CA SER A 30 2.14 -6.60 3.70
C SER A 30 1.12 -7.07 2.65
N SER A 31 1.40 -6.94 1.36
CA SER A 31 0.45 -7.25 0.29
C SER A 31 0.48 -8.73 -0.08
N ASN A 32 -0.70 -9.30 -0.31
CA ASN A 32 -0.93 -10.71 -0.67
C ASN A 32 -2.30 -10.85 -1.34
N ASP A 33 -2.51 -11.88 -2.14
CA ASP A 33 -3.79 -12.21 -2.77
C ASP A 33 -4.30 -13.62 -2.38
N LEU A 34 -3.85 -14.10 -1.21
CA LEU A 34 -4.26 -15.37 -0.58
C LEU A 34 -5.79 -15.61 -0.51
N ALA A 35 -6.59 -14.54 -0.56
CA ALA A 35 -8.06 -14.64 -0.50
C ALA A 35 -8.69 -14.84 -1.88
N GLU A 36 -8.15 -14.21 -2.91
CA GLU A 36 -8.65 -14.22 -4.28
C GLU A 36 -7.51 -13.82 -5.23
N GLU A 37 -7.12 -14.75 -6.10
CA GLU A 37 -6.05 -14.58 -7.09
C GLU A 37 -6.20 -13.28 -7.89
N GLY A 38 -5.11 -12.50 -7.98
CA GLY A 38 -5.08 -11.21 -8.67
C GLY A 38 -5.69 -10.04 -7.89
N MET A 39 -6.25 -10.29 -6.69
CA MET A 39 -6.80 -9.27 -5.80
C MET A 39 -5.90 -9.07 -4.57
N TYR A 40 -4.82 -8.32 -4.75
CA TYR A 40 -3.85 -8.06 -3.69
C TYR A 40 -4.38 -7.13 -2.59
N MET A 41 -4.39 -7.62 -1.36
CA MET A 41 -4.85 -6.95 -0.15
C MET A 41 -3.71 -6.77 0.86
N SER A 42 -3.71 -5.65 1.58
CA SER A 42 -2.74 -5.42 2.67
C SER A 42 -3.16 -6.11 3.97
N LEU A 43 -2.26 -6.89 4.57
CA LEU A 43 -2.43 -7.47 5.91
C LEU A 43 -2.54 -6.40 7.01
N ASN A 44 -1.99 -5.20 6.79
CA ASN A 44 -1.99 -4.15 7.80
C ASN A 44 -3.34 -3.43 7.87
N SER A 45 -3.94 -3.14 6.71
CA SER A 45 -5.12 -2.27 6.61
C SER A 45 -6.39 -2.99 6.12
N GLY A 46 -6.26 -4.19 5.57
CA GLY A 46 -7.36 -4.90 4.92
C GLY A 46 -7.85 -4.21 3.64
N ARG A 47 -7.03 -3.35 3.03
CA ARG A 47 -7.38 -2.59 1.82
C ARG A 47 -6.67 -3.14 0.60
N LEU A 48 -7.26 -2.87 -0.57
CA LEU A 48 -6.69 -3.21 -1.87
C LEU A 48 -5.36 -2.47 -2.10
N MET A 49 -4.38 -3.18 -2.65
CA MET A 49 -3.12 -2.60 -3.10
C MET A 49 -3.36 -1.86 -4.43
N LEU A 50 -3.32 -0.53 -4.39
CA LEU A 50 -3.59 0.31 -5.55
C LEU A 50 -2.34 0.76 -6.30
N TYR A 51 -1.21 0.82 -5.61
CA TYR A 51 0.07 1.22 -6.18
C TYR A 51 0.96 0.00 -6.36
N THR A 52 1.47 -0.19 -7.57
CA THR A 52 2.36 -1.28 -7.92
C THR A 52 3.50 -0.80 -8.79
N PHE A 53 4.60 -1.55 -8.77
CA PHE A 53 5.77 -1.33 -9.62
C PHE A 53 6.45 -2.67 -9.91
N TRP A 54 5.65 -3.59 -10.42
CA TRP A 54 6.05 -4.93 -10.81
C TRP A 54 7.31 -4.93 -11.67
N GLU A 55 8.13 -5.96 -11.48
CA GLU A 55 9.15 -6.32 -12.47
C GLU A 55 8.49 -6.63 -13.82
N GLU A 56 9.29 -6.54 -14.88
CA GLU A 56 8.82 -6.94 -16.21
C GLU A 56 8.34 -8.41 -16.18
N ASN A 57 7.13 -8.65 -16.67
CA ASN A 57 6.40 -9.92 -16.64
C ASN A 57 5.77 -10.32 -15.30
N GLU A 58 5.85 -9.48 -14.26
CA GLU A 58 5.15 -9.68 -13.00
C GLU A 58 3.83 -8.87 -12.93
N PRO A 59 2.84 -9.32 -12.15
CA PRO A 59 2.81 -10.59 -11.45
C PRO A 59 2.52 -11.76 -12.39
N ASN A 60 3.18 -12.89 -12.20
CA ASN A 60 3.09 -14.04 -13.11
C ASN A 60 2.40 -15.28 -12.50
N ASN A 61 2.21 -15.30 -11.19
CA ASN A 61 1.69 -16.43 -10.43
C ASN A 61 2.33 -17.78 -10.80
N ALA A 62 3.64 -17.87 -10.65
CA ALA A 62 4.41 -19.05 -11.05
C ALA A 62 3.90 -20.31 -10.34
N ASP A 63 3.75 -21.38 -11.10
CA ASP A 63 3.21 -22.66 -10.64
C ASP A 63 1.84 -22.56 -9.95
N ALA A 64 1.09 -21.46 -10.19
CA ALA A 64 -0.17 -21.13 -9.52
C ALA A 64 -0.05 -21.15 -7.98
N SER A 65 1.03 -20.56 -7.45
CA SER A 65 1.35 -20.62 -6.02
C SER A 65 2.02 -19.36 -5.44
N GLU A 66 1.97 -18.22 -6.13
CA GLU A 66 2.68 -16.99 -5.73
C GLU A 66 1.75 -15.96 -5.09
N ASP A 67 1.29 -16.22 -3.87
CA ASP A 67 0.28 -15.36 -3.23
C ASP A 67 0.84 -14.17 -2.42
N CYS A 68 2.17 -14.01 -2.31
CA CYS A 68 2.81 -13.02 -1.43
C CYS A 68 3.68 -12.03 -2.19
N VAL A 69 3.57 -10.74 -1.88
CA VAL A 69 4.33 -9.71 -2.58
C VAL A 69 5.66 -9.43 -1.89
N GLU A 70 6.76 -9.63 -2.63
CA GLU A 70 8.10 -9.21 -2.24
C GLU A 70 8.56 -7.96 -3.01
N VAL A 71 9.56 -7.29 -2.42
CA VAL A 71 10.33 -6.24 -3.08
C VAL A 71 11.81 -6.62 -3.06
N SER A 72 12.44 -6.51 -4.23
CA SER A 72 13.86 -6.78 -4.42
C SER A 72 14.61 -5.48 -4.73
N LEU A 73 15.67 -5.24 -3.96
CA LEU A 73 16.70 -4.25 -4.23
C LEU A 73 17.94 -4.98 -4.75
N ILE A 74 18.37 -4.69 -5.98
CA ILE A 74 19.57 -5.26 -6.60
C ILE A 74 20.32 -4.12 -7.31
N GLY A 75 21.41 -3.63 -6.70
CA GLY A 75 22.13 -2.47 -7.20
C GLY A 75 21.26 -1.22 -7.18
N ASP A 76 20.88 -0.73 -8.37
CA ASP A 76 19.95 0.38 -8.56
C ASP A 76 18.55 -0.07 -9.00
N SER A 77 18.32 -1.38 -9.14
CA SER A 77 17.00 -1.94 -9.44
C SER A 77 16.18 -2.06 -8.16
N PHE A 78 14.92 -1.59 -8.21
CA PHE A 78 13.96 -1.67 -7.12
C PHE A 78 12.57 -2.03 -7.65
N ILE A 79 12.24 -3.31 -7.51
CA ILE A 79 11.18 -4.00 -8.27
C ILE A 79 10.34 -4.88 -7.34
N MET A 80 9.07 -5.06 -7.71
CA MET A 80 8.13 -5.96 -7.02
C MET A 80 8.03 -7.30 -7.75
N ASN A 81 7.78 -8.36 -6.98
CA ASN A 81 7.42 -9.66 -7.49
C ASN A 81 6.34 -10.30 -6.59
N ASP A 82 5.35 -10.97 -7.16
CA ASP A 82 4.55 -11.96 -6.44
C ASP A 82 5.37 -13.25 -6.34
N ASN A 83 5.41 -13.85 -5.15
CA ASN A 83 6.24 -15.01 -4.93
C ASN A 83 5.56 -15.96 -3.95
N ASN A 84 5.90 -17.23 -4.03
CA ASN A 84 5.38 -18.23 -3.11
C ASN A 84 5.68 -17.80 -1.67
N CYS A 85 4.66 -17.70 -0.83
CA CYS A 85 4.78 -17.23 0.55
C CYS A 85 5.80 -18.03 1.39
N ASN A 86 6.05 -19.29 1.00
CA ASN A 86 7.01 -20.18 1.65
C ASN A 86 8.43 -20.11 1.04
N GLN A 87 8.66 -19.20 0.09
CA GLN A 87 9.92 -19.07 -0.63
C GLN A 87 11.03 -18.48 0.24
N GLY A 88 11.70 -19.37 0.97
CA GLY A 88 12.94 -19.09 1.70
C GLY A 88 12.81 -18.01 2.77
N ARG A 89 13.96 -17.62 3.34
CA ARG A 89 14.01 -16.52 4.31
C ARG A 89 14.23 -15.21 3.56
N LYS A 90 13.31 -14.27 3.73
CA LYS A 90 13.45 -12.88 3.26
C LYS A 90 13.48 -11.93 4.45
N HIS A 91 13.97 -10.71 4.23
CA HIS A 91 13.99 -9.68 5.26
C HIS A 91 12.58 -9.15 5.54
N ILE A 92 12.42 -8.54 6.71
CA ILE A 92 11.18 -7.88 7.12
C ILE A 92 11.47 -6.43 7.44
N ILE A 93 10.69 -5.53 6.85
CA ILE A 93 10.65 -4.12 7.20
C ILE A 93 9.33 -3.85 7.91
N CYS A 94 9.39 -3.21 9.08
CA CYS A 94 8.22 -2.82 9.83
C CYS A 94 7.83 -1.38 9.50
N GLU A 95 6.55 -1.16 9.23
CA GLU A 95 5.98 0.18 9.13
C GLU A 95 5.37 0.60 10.47
N LYS A 96 5.54 1.87 10.82
CA LYS A 96 4.86 2.48 11.97
C LYS A 96 4.10 3.71 11.53
N HIS A 97 2.78 3.64 11.58
CA HIS A 97 1.96 4.83 11.39
C HIS A 97 2.03 5.73 12.62
N LEU A 98 2.32 7.01 12.40
CA LEU A 98 2.07 8.03 13.42
C LEU A 98 0.57 8.07 13.74
N SER A 99 0.24 8.12 15.02
CA SER A 99 -1.14 8.28 15.48
C SER A 99 -1.73 9.58 14.93
N LEU A 100 -3.05 9.59 14.70
CA LEU A 100 -3.75 10.78 14.18
C LEU A 100 -3.42 12.04 15.01
N LYS A 101 -3.36 11.92 16.35
CA LYS A 101 -2.95 13.01 17.25
C LYS A 101 -1.54 13.56 16.98
N ALA A 102 -0.61 12.72 16.57
CA ALA A 102 0.75 13.12 16.21
C ALA A 102 0.80 13.74 14.80
N ARG A 103 -0.04 13.24 13.86
CA ARG A 103 -0.22 13.84 12.54
C ARG A 103 -0.84 15.24 12.64
N ASP A 104 -1.86 15.41 13.47
CA ASP A 104 -2.52 16.69 13.74
C ASP A 104 -1.57 17.69 14.42
N SER A 105 -0.63 17.21 15.21
CA SER A 105 0.40 18.05 15.83
C SER A 105 1.48 18.49 14.82
N ALA A 106 1.76 17.67 13.80
CA ALA A 106 2.70 18.00 12.72
C ALA A 106 2.09 18.88 11.61
N THR A 107 0.76 18.85 11.43
CA THR A 107 0.02 19.66 10.43
C THR A 107 -0.55 20.97 11.00
N LYS A 108 -0.50 21.17 12.31
CA LYS A 108 -0.97 22.39 12.98
C LYS A 108 -0.16 23.66 12.69
N SER A 109 0.88 23.61 11.85
CA SER A 109 1.64 24.82 11.52
C SER A 109 1.04 25.64 10.38
N ASP A 110 0.24 25.11 9.46
CA ASP A 110 -0.29 25.94 8.35
C ASP A 110 -1.62 25.42 7.73
N SER A 111 -2.57 26.34 7.56
CA SER A 111 -3.79 26.30 6.71
C SER A 111 -5.15 25.96 7.35
N ASN A 112 -5.83 27.00 7.84
CA ASN A 112 -7.25 26.99 8.28
C ASN A 112 -8.26 26.95 7.10
N CYS A 113 -7.80 26.90 5.84
CA CYS A 113 -8.68 26.91 4.66
C CYS A 113 -8.85 25.52 4.02
N GLU A 114 -7.80 24.70 3.96
CA GLU A 114 -7.85 23.40 3.28
C GLU A 114 -8.68 22.38 4.08
N ASP A 115 -8.57 22.39 5.41
CA ASP A 115 -9.31 21.50 6.31
C ASP A 115 -10.82 21.74 6.30
N LYS A 116 -11.27 23.00 6.12
CA LYS A 116 -12.69 23.32 6.00
C LYS A 116 -13.28 22.85 4.68
N ALA A 117 -12.55 23.03 3.58
CA ALA A 117 -12.99 22.58 2.27
C ALA A 117 -13.09 21.05 2.19
N ARG A 118 -12.10 20.34 2.75
CA ARG A 118 -12.07 18.87 2.80
C ARG A 118 -13.18 18.30 3.69
N ASN A 119 -13.45 18.93 4.85
CA ASN A 119 -14.55 18.54 5.73
C ASN A 119 -15.94 18.80 5.11
N CYS A 120 -16.13 19.91 4.41
CA CYS A 120 -17.39 20.16 3.68
C CYS A 120 -17.61 19.16 2.54
N GLY A 121 -16.56 18.88 1.75
CA GLY A 121 -16.62 17.93 0.64
C GLY A 121 -16.93 16.51 1.12
N LEU A 122 -16.24 16.03 2.16
CA LEU A 122 -16.49 14.72 2.74
C LEU A 122 -17.90 14.60 3.32
N LYS A 123 -18.38 15.64 4.02
CA LYS A 123 -19.75 15.67 4.56
C LYS A 123 -20.80 15.57 3.44
N LYS A 124 -20.60 16.31 2.35
CA LYS A 124 -21.50 16.24 1.18
C LYS A 124 -21.48 14.88 0.50
N LEU A 125 -20.31 14.25 0.38
CA LEU A 125 -20.20 12.90 -0.17
C LEU A 125 -20.93 11.86 0.69
N ILE A 126 -20.82 11.95 2.02
CA ILE A 126 -21.56 11.07 2.94
C ILE A 126 -23.07 11.29 2.80
N GLU A 127 -23.53 12.54 2.74
CA GLU A 127 -24.96 12.86 2.54
C GLU A 127 -25.49 12.26 1.23
N VAL A 128 -24.76 12.41 0.12
CA VAL A 128 -25.13 11.84 -1.18
C VAL A 128 -25.12 10.31 -1.14
N TYR A 129 -24.10 9.70 -0.53
CA TYR A 129 -24.01 8.24 -0.41
C TYR A 129 -25.19 7.67 0.40
N GLN A 130 -25.54 8.28 1.54
CA GLN A 130 -26.69 7.88 2.34
C GLN A 130 -28.01 7.99 1.58
N GLN A 131 -28.18 9.03 0.76
CA GLN A 131 -29.36 9.18 -0.11
C GLN A 131 -29.39 8.14 -1.23
N SER A 132 -28.23 7.80 -1.80
CA SER A 132 -28.12 6.78 -2.85
C SER A 132 -28.29 5.34 -2.34
N ALA A 133 -28.01 5.08 -1.06
CA ALA A 133 -28.24 3.77 -0.44
C ALA A 133 -29.73 3.39 -0.43
N HIS A 134 -30.65 4.37 -0.48
CA HIS A 134 -32.08 4.13 -0.65
C HIS A 134 -32.49 3.79 -2.10
N ILE A 135 -31.64 4.08 -3.09
CA ILE A 135 -31.89 3.81 -4.53
C ILE A 135 -31.51 2.36 -4.89
N LEU A 136 -30.64 1.71 -4.12
CA LEU A 136 -30.22 0.32 -4.33
C LEU A 136 -31.29 -0.73 -3.95
N ASN A 137 -32.48 -0.30 -3.51
CA ASN A 137 -33.64 -1.16 -3.26
C ASN A 137 -34.62 -1.25 -4.44
N CYS A 138 -34.21 -0.85 -5.66
CA CYS A 138 -34.97 -1.13 -6.86
C CYS A 138 -34.97 -2.65 -7.13
N ARG A 139 -36.04 -3.32 -6.67
CA ARG A 139 -36.37 -4.70 -7.02
C ARG A 139 -37.23 -4.65 -8.28
N GLU A 140 -36.78 -5.29 -9.36
CA GLU A 140 -37.62 -5.58 -10.53
C GLU A 140 -38.75 -6.54 -10.17
#